data_AF-A0A0F9TRI3-F1
#
_entry.id   AF-A0A0F9TRI3-F1
#
_cell.length_a   1.000
_cell.length_b   1.000
_cell.length_c   1.000
_cell.angle_alpha   90.00
_cell.angle_beta   90.00
_cell.angle_gamma   90.00
#
_symmetry.space_group_name_H-M   'P 1'
#
loop_
_entity.id
_entity.type
_entity.pdbx_description
1 polymer ?
#
loop_
_entity_poly.entity_id
_entity_poly.type
_entity_poly.pdbx_seq_one_letter_code
_entity_poly.pdbx_strand_id
1 'polypeptide(L)'
;MTLGDQNLMDLAKNVYAEKYEFISGPIQFKGKSGKSWKFDAVVKNQSNTFGIFIRDWKREISITQLRQLHKACVDTNIEGGIMICNVTTDFSREYSSQFGIQLLSRGHLISTLRRRKFRNDF
;
A
#
# COMPACT_ATOMS: atom_id res chain seq x y z
N MET A 1 -6.92 -20.76 8.41
CA MET A 1 -5.83 -20.16 7.59
C MET A 1 -4.97 -19.29 8.49
N THR A 2 -3.68 -19.58 8.55
CA THR A 2 -2.66 -18.82 9.30
C THR A 2 -2.41 -17.48 8.61
N LEU A 3 -2.31 -16.38 9.38
CA LEU A 3 -1.96 -15.02 8.88
C LEU A 3 -0.64 -15.02 8.07
N GLY A 4 0.20 -16.03 8.27
CA GLY A 4 1.47 -16.23 7.58
C GLY A 4 1.35 -16.69 6.13
N ASP A 5 0.21 -17.24 5.69
CA ASP A 5 0.02 -17.79 4.33
C ASP A 5 -0.83 -16.89 3.42
N GLN A 6 -1.39 -15.82 3.97
CA GLN A 6 -2.22 -14.88 3.20
C GLN A 6 -1.36 -14.06 2.23
N ASN A 7 -1.91 -13.72 1.07
CA ASN A 7 -1.23 -12.82 0.14
C ASN A 7 -1.16 -11.40 0.74
N LEU A 8 -0.19 -10.58 0.32
CA LEU A 8 -0.09 -9.19 0.77
C LEU A 8 -1.35 -8.39 0.50
N MET A 9 -2.08 -8.69 -0.59
CA MET A 9 -3.37 -8.07 -0.88
C MET A 9 -4.39 -8.34 0.22
N ASP A 10 -4.53 -9.59 0.65
CA ASP A 10 -5.49 -9.98 1.68
C ASP A 10 -5.11 -9.39 3.04
N LEU A 11 -3.81 -9.40 3.37
CA LEU A 11 -3.31 -8.77 4.59
C LEU A 11 -3.58 -7.27 4.60
N ALA A 12 -3.34 -6.58 3.48
CA ALA A 12 -3.63 -5.15 3.34
C ALA A 12 -5.12 -4.89 3.49
N LYS A 13 -5.96 -5.65 2.77
CA LYS A 13 -7.42 -5.54 2.86
C LYS A 13 -7.89 -5.70 4.32
N ASN A 14 -7.42 -6.71 5.04
CA ASN A 14 -7.80 -6.92 6.44
C ASN A 14 -7.36 -5.76 7.36
N VAL A 15 -6.19 -5.16 7.11
CA VAL A 15 -5.69 -4.02 7.90
C VAL A 15 -6.50 -2.75 7.65
N TYR A 16 -6.90 -2.49 6.40
CA TYR A 16 -7.52 -1.22 6.01
C TYR A 16 -9.05 -1.27 6.00
N ALA A 17 -9.67 -2.39 5.58
CA ALA A 17 -11.12 -2.53 5.44
C ALA A 17 -11.90 -2.35 6.77
N GLU A 18 -11.23 -2.48 7.91
CA GLU A 18 -11.83 -2.27 9.23
C GLU A 18 -12.15 -0.78 9.50
N LYS A 19 -11.37 0.14 8.92
CA LYS A 19 -11.47 1.58 9.21
C LYS A 19 -11.69 2.45 7.97
N TYR A 20 -11.33 1.94 6.80
CA TYR A 20 -11.33 2.66 5.54
C TYR A 20 -11.98 1.81 4.46
N GLU A 21 -12.47 2.46 3.41
CA GLU A 21 -13.02 1.76 2.26
C GLU A 21 -11.86 1.24 1.41
N PHE A 22 -11.63 -0.08 1.46
CA PHE A 22 -10.58 -0.75 0.68
C PHE A 22 -11.18 -1.34 -0.60
N ILE A 23 -10.75 -0.81 -1.74
CA ILE A 23 -11.14 -1.32 -3.06
C ILE A 23 -9.99 -2.19 -3.59
N SER A 24 -10.19 -3.50 -3.56
CA SER A 24 -9.23 -4.49 -4.08
C SER A 24 -9.40 -4.68 -5.58
N GLY A 25 -8.30 -4.67 -6.32
CA GLY A 25 -8.27 -5.01 -7.75
C GLY A 25 -7.54 -3.95 -8.57
N PRO A 26 -7.11 -4.30 -9.80
CA PRO A 26 -6.40 -3.38 -10.67
C PRO A 26 -7.32 -2.23 -11.07
N ILE A 27 -7.20 -1.09 -10.39
CA ILE A 27 -8.01 0.10 -10.65
C ILE A 27 -7.19 1.03 -11.53
N GLN A 28 -7.79 1.38 -12.67
CA GLN A 28 -7.21 2.36 -13.60
C GLN A 28 -7.70 3.76 -13.27
N PHE A 29 -6.76 4.67 -13.09
CA PHE A 29 -7.04 6.10 -13.04
C PHE A 29 -6.42 6.78 -14.24
N LYS A 30 -7.18 7.71 -14.82
CA LYS A 30 -6.68 8.59 -15.86
C LYS A 30 -6.00 9.78 -15.20
N GLY A 31 -4.70 9.92 -15.44
CA GLY A 31 -3.93 11.04 -14.99
C GLY A 31 -4.25 12.32 -15.76
N LYS A 32 -3.92 13.48 -15.20
CA LYS A 32 -4.03 14.80 -15.83
C LYS A 32 -3.23 14.86 -17.13
N SER A 33 -2.12 14.11 -17.22
CA SER A 33 -1.32 13.96 -18.43
C SER A 33 -1.97 13.15 -19.55
N GLY A 34 -3.15 12.57 -19.33
CA GLY A 34 -3.81 11.63 -20.26
C GLY A 34 -3.29 10.20 -20.15
N LYS A 35 -2.23 9.95 -19.37
CA LYS A 35 -1.72 8.61 -19.10
C LYS A 35 -2.63 7.84 -18.15
N SER A 36 -2.86 6.57 -18.44
CA SER A 36 -3.58 5.68 -17.51
C SER A 36 -2.59 5.02 -16.54
N TRP A 37 -2.85 5.15 -15.25
CA TRP A 37 -2.10 4.50 -14.18
C TRP A 37 -2.92 3.38 -13.56
N LYS A 38 -2.27 2.24 -13.32
CA LYS A 38 -2.88 1.05 -12.71
C LYS A 38 -2.40 0.95 -11.26
N PHE A 39 -3.34 0.96 -10.33
CA PHE A 39 -3.08 0.68 -8.91
C PHE A 39 -3.59 -0.71 -8.59
N ASP A 40 -2.88 -1.44 -7.74
CA ASP A 40 -3.26 -2.81 -7.36
C ASP A 40 -4.45 -2.79 -6.40
N ALA A 41 -4.54 -1.74 -5.58
CA ALA A 41 -5.69 -1.44 -4.74
C ALA A 41 -5.76 0.06 -4.46
N VAL A 42 -6.89 0.50 -3.92
CA VAL A 42 -7.10 1.88 -3.51
C VAL A 42 -7.77 1.89 -2.14
N VAL A 43 -7.33 2.78 -1.27
CA VAL A 43 -7.98 3.06 0.00
C VAL A 43 -8.60 4.44 -0.06
N LYS A 44 -9.89 4.52 0.24
CA LYS A 44 -10.61 5.77 0.37
C LYS A 44 -10.90 6.04 1.84
N ASN A 45 -10.58 7.25 2.26
CA ASN A 45 -11.09 7.88 3.45
C ASN A 45 -12.21 8.86 3.02
N GLN A 46 -12.99 9.38 3.97
CA GLN A 46 -14.16 10.23 3.73
C GLN A 46 -13.93 11.34 2.67
N SER A 47 -12.74 11.93 2.63
CA SER A 47 -12.38 12.98 1.66
C SER A 47 -11.15 12.66 0.81
N ASN A 48 -10.38 11.62 1.15
CA ASN A 48 -9.01 11.44 0.64
C ASN A 48 -8.87 10.07 0.00
N THR A 49 -8.20 10.00 -1.16
CA THR A 49 -7.93 8.74 -1.86
C THR A 49 -6.44 8.44 -1.83
N PHE A 50 -6.09 7.20 -1.48
CA PHE A 50 -4.74 6.69 -1.41
C PHE A 50 -4.56 5.50 -2.35
N GLY A 51 -3.56 5.57 -3.21
CA GLY A 51 -3.23 4.51 -4.16
C GLY A 51 -2.29 3.48 -3.55
N ILE A 52 -2.54 2.20 -3.76
CA ILE A 52 -1.71 1.12 -3.21
C ILE A 52 -1.04 0.35 -4.34
N PHE A 53 0.28 0.22 -4.25
CA PHE A 53 1.06 -0.74 -5.03
C PHE A 53 1.45 -1.92 -4.15
N ILE A 54 1.15 -3.12 -4.63
CA ILE A 54 1.49 -4.37 -3.95
C ILE A 54 2.54 -5.08 -4.79
N ARG A 55 3.67 -5.39 -4.15
CA ARG A 55 4.80 -6.09 -4.75
C ARG A 55 5.08 -7.33 -3.91
N ASP A 56 4.28 -8.37 -4.16
CA ASP A 56 4.40 -9.66 -3.47
C ASP A 56 5.51 -10.54 -4.07
N TRP A 57 6.72 -10.01 -4.08
CA TRP A 57 7.92 -10.74 -4.48
C TRP A 57 8.88 -10.88 -3.30
N LYS A 58 9.82 -11.82 -3.38
CA LYS A 58 10.88 -12.03 -2.37
C LYS A 58 12.12 -11.18 -2.62
N ARG A 59 11.95 -10.00 -3.25
CA ARG A 59 13.03 -9.09 -3.65
C ARG A 59 12.84 -7.71 -3.03
N GLU A 60 13.94 -7.00 -2.91
CA GLU A 60 13.93 -5.61 -2.45
C GLU A 60 13.18 -4.69 -3.42
N ILE A 61 12.57 -3.64 -2.87
CA ILE A 61 11.88 -2.63 -3.67
C ILE A 61 12.90 -1.64 -4.24
N SER A 62 12.91 -1.54 -5.57
CA SER A 62 13.71 -0.54 -6.27
C SER A 62 13.10 0.86 -6.13
N ILE A 63 13.97 1.87 -6.12
CA ILE A 63 13.59 3.30 -6.17
C ILE A 63 12.58 3.56 -7.30
N THR A 64 12.76 2.92 -8.45
CA THR A 64 11.91 3.09 -9.62
C THR A 64 10.44 2.79 -9.31
N GLN A 65 10.15 1.78 -8.48
CA GLN A 65 8.77 1.44 -8.08
C GLN A 65 8.16 2.52 -7.19
N LEU A 66 8.94 3.04 -6.22
CA LEU A 66 8.51 4.14 -5.37
C LEU A 66 8.23 5.40 -6.20
N ARG A 67 9.14 5.74 -7.12
CA ARG A 67 8.97 6.88 -8.03
C ARG A 67 7.76 6.74 -8.94
N GLN A 68 7.50 5.53 -9.46
CA GLN A 68 6.32 5.26 -10.27
C GLN A 68 5.04 5.50 -9.47
N LEU A 69 4.97 5.02 -8.23
CA LEU A 69 3.84 5.25 -7.35
C LEU A 69 3.64 6.75 -7.08
N HIS A 70 4.71 7.45 -6.71
CA HIS A 70 4.65 8.90 -6.47
C HIS A 70 4.13 9.66 -7.70
N LYS A 71 4.69 9.36 -8.88
CA LYS A 71 4.27 9.98 -10.14
C LYS A 71 2.82 9.65 -10.48
N ALA A 72 2.39 8.41 -10.24
CA ALA A 72 1.00 8.01 -10.42
C ALA A 72 0.09 8.86 -9.53
N CYS A 73 0.40 8.98 -8.23
CA CYS A 73 -0.43 9.74 -7.29
C CYS A 73 -0.57 11.22 -7.69
N VAL A 74 0.56 11.87 -8.02
CA VAL A 74 0.59 13.27 -8.46
C VAL A 74 -0.23 13.48 -9.73
N ASP A 75 -0.16 12.54 -10.68
CA ASP A 75 -0.87 12.64 -11.95
C ASP A 75 -2.38 12.34 -11.81
N THR A 76 -2.78 11.41 -10.92
CA THR A 76 -4.17 10.94 -10.77
C THR A 76 -4.94 11.65 -9.66
N ASN A 77 -4.42 12.75 -9.11
CA ASN A 77 -5.04 13.51 -8.01
C ASN A 77 -5.31 12.65 -6.75
N ILE A 78 -4.47 11.63 -6.54
CA ILE A 78 -4.46 10.80 -5.34
C ILE A 78 -3.51 11.47 -4.34
N GLU A 79 -3.94 11.63 -3.10
CA GLU A 79 -3.19 12.42 -2.12
C GLU A 79 -1.92 11.71 -1.64
N GLY A 80 -1.92 10.38 -1.61
CA GLY A 80 -0.78 9.62 -1.12
C GLY A 80 -0.68 8.23 -1.72
N GLY A 81 0.55 7.68 -1.65
CA GLY A 81 0.86 6.34 -2.12
C GLY A 81 1.22 5.42 -0.95
N ILE A 82 0.75 4.18 -1.00
CA ILE A 82 1.14 3.12 -0.08
C ILE A 82 1.83 2.01 -0.88
N MET A 83 3.07 1.71 -0.55
CA MET A 83 3.84 0.62 -1.14
C MET A 83 3.88 -0.54 -0.16
N ILE A 84 3.37 -1.71 -0.58
CA ILE A 84 3.34 -2.92 0.24
C ILE A 84 4.26 -3.97 -0.39
N CYS A 85 5.20 -4.49 0.38
CA CYS A 85 6.18 -5.47 -0.10
C CYS A 85 6.59 -6.47 1.00
N ASN A 86 7.31 -7.54 0.61
CA ASN A 86 7.84 -8.48 1.59
C ASN A 86 9.17 -8.00 2.20
N VAL A 87 10.04 -7.39 1.39
CA VAL A 87 11.40 -6.99 1.77
C VAL A 87 11.55 -5.47 1.61
N THR A 88 12.00 -4.81 2.67
CA THR A 88 12.30 -3.37 2.71
C THR A 88 13.72 -3.16 3.21
N THR A 89 14.46 -2.24 2.61
CA THR A 89 15.76 -1.78 3.13
C THR A 89 15.61 -0.39 3.76
N ASP A 90 16.60 0.00 4.57
CA ASP A 90 16.64 1.35 5.15
C ASP A 90 16.65 2.42 4.06
N PHE A 91 17.37 2.16 2.97
CA PHE A 91 17.41 3.04 1.81
C PHE A 91 16.05 3.19 1.13
N SER A 92 15.32 2.09 0.89
CA SER A 92 13.95 2.17 0.34
C SER A 92 13.01 2.93 1.29
N ARG A 93 13.19 2.79 2.60
CA ARG A 93 12.37 3.46 3.62
C ARG A 93 12.64 4.97 3.63
N GLU A 94 13.89 5.38 3.70
CA GLU A 94 14.28 6.79 3.65
C GLU A 94 13.77 7.45 2.37
N TYR A 95 13.98 6.81 1.22
CA TYR A 95 13.46 7.30 -0.05
C TYR A 95 11.94 7.43 -0.02
N SER A 96 11.21 6.39 0.41
CA SER A 96 9.73 6.45 0.48
C SER A 96 9.21 7.61 1.33
N SER A 97 9.86 7.89 2.47
CA SER A 97 9.51 8.99 3.36
C SER A 97 9.67 10.36 2.70
N GLN A 98 10.71 10.56 1.88
CA GLN A 98 10.94 11.83 1.17
C GLN A 98 9.85 12.15 0.14
N PHE A 99 9.21 11.13 -0.45
CA PHE A 99 8.15 11.29 -1.46
C PHE A 99 6.73 11.21 -0.88
N GLY A 100 6.59 11.17 0.44
CA GLY A 100 5.29 11.01 1.11
C GLY A 100 4.62 9.66 0.81
N ILE A 101 5.42 8.63 0.51
CA ILE A 101 4.95 7.27 0.29
C ILE A 101 5.09 6.48 1.58
N GLN A 102 4.01 5.82 1.98
CA GLN A 102 4.04 4.90 3.10
C GLN A 102 4.57 3.54 2.63
N LEU A 103 5.71 3.09 3.15
CA LEU A 103 6.27 1.78 2.87
C LEU A 103 5.91 0.79 4.00
N LEU A 104 5.20 -0.28 3.64
CA LEU A 104 4.77 -1.33 4.57
C LEU A 104 5.32 -2.68 4.17
N SER A 105 5.94 -3.35 5.13
CA SER A 105 6.36 -4.75 4.96
C SER A 105 5.24 -5.71 5.38
N ARG A 106 5.30 -6.95 4.89
CA ARG A 106 4.47 -8.07 5.38
C ARG A 106 4.45 -8.15 6.90
N GLY A 107 5.63 -8.07 7.52
CA GLY A 107 5.79 -8.11 8.97
C GLY A 107 5.06 -6.96 9.67
N HIS A 108 5.02 -5.78 9.06
CA HIS A 108 4.27 -4.64 9.58
C HIS A 108 2.76 -4.92 9.56
N LEU A 109 2.21 -5.42 8.46
CA LEU A 109 0.78 -5.76 8.35
C LEU A 109 0.38 -6.84 9.36
N ILE A 110 1.15 -7.92 9.47
CA ILE A 110 0.90 -9.00 10.42
C ILE A 110 0.99 -8.49 11.86
N SER A 111 1.99 -7.67 12.18
CA SER A 111 2.16 -7.06 13.50
C SER A 111 0.96 -6.17 13.86
N THR A 112 0.48 -5.35 12.92
CA THR A 112 -0.72 -4.53 13.09
C THR A 112 -1.95 -5.38 13.36
N LEU A 113 -2.18 -6.44 12.58
CA LEU A 113 -3.30 -7.37 12.78
C LEU A 113 -3.21 -8.09 14.13
N ARG A 114 -2.01 -8.55 14.52
CA ARG A 114 -1.78 -9.21 15.81
C ARG A 114 -2.07 -8.26 16.98
N ARG A 115 -1.48 -7.05 16.98
CA ARG A 115 -1.71 -6.04 18.03
C ARG A 115 -3.18 -5.68 18.18
N ARG A 116 -3.94 -5.66 17.08
CA ARG A 116 -5.38 -5.39 17.12
C ARG A 116 -6.19 -6.52 17.74
N LYS A 117 -5.87 -7.79 17.42
CA LYS A 117 -6.50 -8.95 18.09
C LYS A 117 -6.33 -8.89 19.61
N PHE A 118 -5.11 -8.65 20.07
CA PHE A 118 -4.82 -8.53 21.50
C PHE A 118 -5.52 -7.36 22.20
N ARG A 119 -5.87 -6.28 21.48
CA ARG A 119 -6.60 -5.14 22.06
C ARG A 119 -8.11 -5.41 22.17
N ASN A 120 -8.64 -6.38 21.43
CA ASN A 120 -10.06 -6.69 21.40
C ASN A 120 -10.44 -7.87 22.30
N ASP A 121 -9.46 -8.44 23.00
CA ASP A 121 -9.59 -9.55 23.97
C ASP A 121 -9.59 -9.07 25.43
N PHE A 122 -9.70 -7.76 25.67
CA PHE A 122 -9.89 -7.12 26.98
C PHE A 122 -11.00 -6.07 26.90
#